data_AF-A0A833T9A7-F1
#
_entry.id   AF-A0A833T9A7-F1
#
_cell.length_a   1.000
_cell.length_b   1.000
_cell.length_c   1.000
_cell.angle_alpha   90.00
_cell.angle_beta   90.00
_cell.angle_gamma   90.00
#
_symmetry.space_group_name_H-M   'P 1'
#
loop_
_entity.id
_entity.type
_entity.pdbx_description
1 polymer ?
#
loop_
_entity_poly.entity_id
_entity_poly.type
_entity_poly.pdbx_seq_one_letter_code
_entity_poly.pdbx_strand_id
1 'polypeptide(L)'
;MNLHGIAHRSEMRPLRPPRVPNSPAPVYTELQSLGVGEVPQSVDAFRLRRAVGVLLLIFCLGTAIGLVHVIGLSQQVLARLEAQQEQQPRLMHQPHTQSRGVVGGAWQRVRSHEAANVLIAYSDGPHLSKLAAAVEIGARNVLGNESKSLRLRTLDNASFPNDVMWADAVILGTHVVNANVEPKMTKFMSEWSVTEDLSQKVGAVFVTSGGISAGEELTMVNLLHSLMIFRMIVVGGERWTSAFGASAVVGEGPFEPAGHSSPEQRDFPPICYPTDADSIHDMFKDKAIGLGERAASIAIQLQRARMDLSMQD
;
A
#
# COMPACT_ATOMS: atom_id res chain seq x y z
N MET A 1 -4.24 48.16 -19.81
CA MET A 1 -2.93 48.77 -20.10
C MET A 1 -2.10 47.75 -20.88
N ASN A 2 -1.82 48.13 -22.13
CA ASN A 2 -1.03 47.52 -23.23
C ASN A 2 -1.22 46.01 -23.44
N LEU A 3 -2.30 45.55 -24.09
CA LEU A 3 -2.62 45.50 -25.54
C LEU A 3 -1.56 44.83 -26.43
N HIS A 4 -1.83 43.56 -26.76
CA HIS A 4 -1.18 42.66 -27.72
C HIS A 4 0.22 42.11 -27.41
N GLY A 5 0.26 41.03 -26.61
CA GLY A 5 1.40 40.12 -26.48
C GLY A 5 1.09 38.74 -27.06
N ILE A 6 0.98 38.64 -28.40
CA ILE A 6 0.98 37.35 -29.10
C ILE A 6 2.45 36.95 -29.28
N ALA A 7 2.91 35.94 -28.55
CA ALA A 7 4.23 35.36 -28.76
C ALA A 7 4.24 34.51 -30.03
N HIS A 8 5.11 34.87 -30.98
CA HIS A 8 5.27 34.19 -32.26
C HIS A 8 5.94 32.82 -32.06
N ARG A 9 5.32 31.77 -32.61
CA ARG A 9 5.79 30.37 -32.60
C ARG A 9 6.95 30.18 -33.59
N SER A 10 8.11 30.77 -33.35
CA SER A 10 9.27 30.58 -34.25
C SER A 10 10.66 30.55 -33.60
N GLU A 11 10.80 30.47 -32.28
CA GLU A 11 12.13 30.40 -31.65
C GLU A 11 12.25 29.38 -30.50
N MET A 12 11.74 28.15 -30.71
CA MET A 12 12.19 27.01 -29.90
C MET A 12 12.52 25.84 -30.82
N ARG A 13 13.76 25.84 -31.33
CA ARG A 13 14.37 24.66 -31.97
C ARG A 13 14.73 23.66 -30.86
N PRO A 14 14.36 22.38 -30.97
CA PRO A 14 14.91 21.34 -30.12
C PRO A 14 16.42 21.20 -30.38
N LEU A 15 17.22 21.27 -29.31
CA LEU A 15 18.65 20.93 -29.36
C LEU A 15 18.77 19.44 -29.71
N ARG A 16 19.31 19.15 -30.90
CA ARG A 16 19.64 17.79 -31.34
C ARG A 16 20.85 17.29 -30.54
N PRO A 17 20.80 16.12 -29.89
CA PRO A 17 21.99 15.57 -29.23
C PRO A 17 23.09 15.23 -30.26
N PRO A 18 24.37 15.33 -29.88
CA PRO A 18 25.48 15.07 -30.80
C PRO A 18 25.50 13.61 -31.26
N ARG A 19 25.70 13.40 -32.56
CA ARG A 19 25.91 12.06 -33.14
C ARG A 19 27.23 11.49 -32.63
N VAL A 20 27.18 10.31 -32.03
CA VAL A 20 28.37 9.49 -31.74
C VAL A 20 28.89 8.93 -33.08
N PRO A 21 30.19 9.07 -33.40
CA PRO A 21 30.75 8.46 -34.61
C PRO A 21 30.72 6.93 -34.53
N ASN A 22 30.10 6.29 -35.53
CA ASN A 22 30.20 4.84 -35.73
C ASN A 22 31.66 4.49 -36.10
N SER A 23 32.31 3.63 -35.29
CA SER A 23 33.56 2.99 -35.69
C SER A 23 33.27 1.94 -36.77
N PRO A 24 34.01 1.92 -37.89
CA PRO A 24 33.82 0.90 -38.92
C PRO A 24 34.34 -0.46 -38.44
N ALA A 25 33.55 -1.50 -38.71
CA ALA A 25 33.95 -2.90 -38.57
C ALA A 25 35.18 -3.21 -39.47
N PRO A 26 36.13 -4.06 -39.03
CA PRO A 26 37.23 -4.44 -39.88
C PRO A 26 36.75 -5.41 -40.97
N VAL A 27 36.93 -4.98 -42.21
CA VAL A 27 36.81 -5.76 -43.44
C VAL A 27 37.86 -6.86 -43.44
N TYR A 28 37.43 -8.12 -43.55
CA TYR A 28 38.29 -9.30 -43.77
C TYR A 28 38.30 -9.66 -45.26
N THR A 29 39.31 -9.21 -46.00
CA THR A 29 39.83 -9.72 -47.30
C THR A 29 40.94 -8.74 -47.72
N GLU A 30 42.17 -9.06 -48.13
CA GLU A 30 42.83 -10.22 -48.70
C GLU A 30 44.33 -10.18 -48.32
N LEU A 31 44.98 -11.34 -48.29
CA LEU A 31 46.35 -11.50 -48.81
C LEU A 31 46.61 -12.98 -49.08
N GLN A 32 46.15 -13.43 -50.25
CA GLN A 32 46.70 -14.61 -50.92
C GLN A 32 47.89 -14.20 -51.78
N SER A 33 48.82 -15.15 -51.91
CA SER A 33 50.02 -15.14 -52.75
C SER A 33 51.28 -14.52 -52.14
N LEU A 34 52.14 -15.40 -51.61
CA LEU A 34 53.58 -15.41 -51.87
C LEU A 34 54.17 -16.73 -51.33
N GLY A 35 54.83 -17.48 -52.22
CA GLY A 35 55.90 -18.41 -51.84
C GLY A 35 55.50 -19.86 -51.57
N VAL A 36 55.40 -20.65 -52.64
CA VAL A 36 55.82 -22.06 -52.59
C VAL A 36 57.32 -22.06 -52.28
N GLY A 37 57.67 -22.48 -51.08
CA GLY A 37 59.04 -22.67 -50.62
C GLY A 37 59.05 -23.88 -49.69
N GLU A 38 59.97 -24.80 -49.98
CA GLU A 38 60.09 -26.14 -49.42
C GLU A 38 59.91 -26.24 -47.89
N VAL A 39 59.21 -27.28 -47.45
CA VAL A 39 59.08 -27.68 -46.06
C VAL A 39 60.35 -28.43 -45.65
N PRO A 40 61.16 -27.93 -44.68
CA PRO A 40 61.94 -28.83 -43.85
C PRO A 40 60.98 -29.34 -42.77
N GLN A 41 60.73 -30.65 -42.73
CA GLN A 41 60.15 -31.30 -41.55
C GLN A 41 61.14 -31.13 -40.39
N SER A 42 61.06 -30.00 -39.68
CA SER A 42 61.78 -29.80 -38.44
C SER A 42 60.88 -30.19 -37.27
N VAL A 43 61.51 -30.73 -36.25
CA VAL A 43 60.93 -31.22 -34.99
C VAL A 43 60.12 -30.13 -34.23
N ASP A 44 60.09 -28.90 -34.74
CA ASP A 44 59.50 -27.71 -34.12
C ASP A 44 57.98 -27.58 -34.35
N ALA A 45 57.44 -28.00 -35.49
CA ALA A 45 55.99 -27.88 -35.76
C ALA A 45 55.14 -28.79 -34.84
N PHE A 46 55.67 -29.97 -34.51
CA PHE A 46 55.03 -30.89 -33.58
C PHE A 46 55.12 -30.40 -32.13
N ARG A 47 56.26 -29.79 -31.73
CA ARG A 47 56.41 -29.13 -30.44
C ARG A 47 55.48 -27.92 -30.31
N LEU A 48 55.32 -27.13 -31.36
CA LEU A 48 54.42 -25.97 -31.39
C LEU A 48 52.96 -26.39 -31.28
N ARG A 49 52.52 -27.42 -32.01
CA ARG A 49 51.15 -27.97 -31.88
C ARG A 49 50.88 -28.55 -30.50
N ARG A 50 51.85 -29.25 -29.91
CA ARG A 50 51.76 -29.73 -28.51
C ARG A 50 51.69 -28.55 -27.53
N ALA A 51 52.50 -27.52 -27.71
CA ALA A 51 52.49 -26.34 -26.87
C ALA A 51 51.15 -25.59 -26.93
N VAL A 52 50.60 -25.41 -28.14
CA VAL A 52 49.27 -24.80 -28.34
C VAL A 52 48.16 -25.67 -27.73
N GLY A 53 48.21 -26.99 -27.90
CA GLY A 53 47.25 -27.91 -27.29
C GLY A 53 47.29 -27.88 -25.76
N VAL A 54 48.48 -27.80 -25.16
CA VAL A 54 48.65 -27.65 -23.71
C VAL A 54 48.12 -26.31 -23.23
N LEU A 55 48.38 -25.21 -23.96
CA LEU A 55 47.88 -23.88 -23.60
C LEU A 55 46.34 -23.80 -23.66
N LEU A 56 45.74 -24.45 -24.66
CA LEU A 56 44.29 -24.50 -24.83
C LEU A 56 43.63 -25.36 -23.73
N LEU A 57 44.25 -26.47 -23.35
CA LEU A 57 43.81 -27.27 -22.19
C LEU A 57 43.90 -26.48 -20.89
N ILE A 58 44.99 -25.72 -20.66
CA ILE A 58 45.14 -24.86 -19.48
C ILE A 58 44.04 -23.78 -19.46
N PHE A 59 43.75 -23.18 -20.61
CA PHE A 59 42.67 -22.19 -20.74
C PHE A 59 41.30 -22.80 -20.44
N CYS A 60 40.98 -23.97 -21.00
CA CYS A 60 39.73 -24.69 -20.72
C CYS A 60 39.60 -25.11 -19.26
N LEU A 61 40.70 -25.52 -18.62
CA LEU A 61 40.71 -25.82 -17.18
C LEU A 61 40.47 -24.56 -16.35
N GLY A 62 41.09 -23.44 -16.73
CA GLY A 62 40.89 -22.15 -16.07
C GLY A 62 39.44 -21.65 -16.15
N THR A 63 38.80 -21.77 -17.32
CA THR A 63 37.38 -21.37 -17.49
C THR A 63 36.43 -22.31 -16.75
N ALA A 64 36.70 -23.62 -16.71
CA ALA A 64 35.91 -24.57 -15.93
C ALA A 64 36.01 -24.28 -14.42
N ILE A 65 37.22 -24.02 -13.91
CA ILE A 65 37.43 -23.63 -12.51
C ILE A 65 36.71 -22.30 -12.21
N GLY A 66 36.80 -21.33 -13.12
CA GLY A 66 36.11 -20.04 -13.01
C GLY A 66 34.59 -20.19 -12.95
N LEU A 67 34.00 -21.03 -13.80
CA LEU A 67 32.55 -21.31 -13.79
C LEU A 67 32.11 -21.95 -12.47
N VAL A 68 32.86 -22.94 -11.96
CA VAL A 68 32.55 -23.55 -10.66
C VAL A 68 32.63 -22.52 -9.54
N HIS A 69 33.61 -21.61 -9.56
CA HIS A 69 33.70 -20.52 -8.59
C HIS A 69 32.53 -19.55 -8.67
N VAL A 70 32.11 -19.15 -9.88
CA VAL A 70 30.97 -18.25 -10.09
C VAL A 70 29.67 -18.92 -9.63
N ILE A 71 29.47 -20.20 -9.94
CA ILE A 71 28.30 -20.95 -9.47
C ILE A 71 28.31 -21.06 -7.94
N GLY A 72 29.47 -21.35 -7.33
CA GLY A 72 29.62 -21.40 -5.88
C GLY A 72 29.32 -20.06 -5.20
N LEU A 73 29.86 -18.96 -5.73
CA LEU A 73 29.57 -17.60 -5.25
C LEU A 73 28.10 -17.24 -5.43
N SER A 74 27.49 -17.61 -6.56
CA SER A 74 26.08 -17.36 -6.83
C SER A 74 25.16 -18.13 -5.86
N GLN A 75 25.47 -19.40 -5.61
CA GLN A 75 24.76 -20.23 -4.63
C GLN A 75 24.94 -19.69 -3.21
N GLN A 76 26.13 -19.21 -2.86
CA GLN A 76 26.41 -18.60 -1.56
C GLN A 76 25.67 -17.27 -1.39
N VAL A 77 25.56 -16.46 -2.44
CA VAL A 77 24.74 -15.25 -2.44
C VAL A 77 23.26 -15.60 -2.33
N LEU A 78 22.78 -16.62 -3.04
CA LEU A 78 21.39 -17.07 -2.95
C LEU A 78 21.05 -17.56 -1.54
N ALA A 79 21.90 -18.39 -0.94
CA ALA A 79 21.73 -18.85 0.45
C ALA A 79 21.82 -17.69 1.46
N ARG A 80 22.65 -16.67 1.20
CA ARG A 80 22.68 -15.44 2.02
C ARG A 80 21.41 -14.62 1.86
N LEU A 81 20.86 -14.51 0.64
CA LEU A 81 19.61 -13.81 0.37
C LEU A 81 18.42 -14.55 0.98
N GLU A 82 18.36 -15.88 0.90
CA GLU A 82 17.34 -16.71 1.55
C GLU A 82 17.43 -16.59 3.09
N ALA A 83 18.62 -16.67 3.66
CA ALA A 83 18.84 -16.43 5.09
C ALA A 83 18.51 -14.97 5.49
N GLN A 84 18.78 -13.99 4.61
CA GLN A 84 18.36 -12.60 4.78
C GLN A 84 16.87 -12.38 4.49
N GLN A 85 16.15 -13.31 3.88
CA GLN A 85 14.71 -13.25 3.67
C GLN A 85 13.98 -13.78 4.90
N GLU A 86 14.52 -14.80 5.57
CA GLU A 86 14.10 -15.19 6.94
C GLU A 86 14.44 -14.12 7.98
N GLN A 87 15.55 -13.39 7.76
CA GLN A 87 16.05 -12.33 8.64
C GLN A 87 15.78 -10.93 8.10
N GLN A 88 14.95 -10.80 7.05
CA GLN A 88 14.53 -9.51 6.53
C GLN A 88 13.83 -8.88 7.73
N PRO A 89 14.38 -7.77 8.25
CA PRO A 89 14.01 -7.34 9.58
C PRO A 89 12.50 -7.22 9.59
N ARG A 90 11.89 -7.73 10.66
CA ARG A 90 10.53 -7.40 11.09
C ARG A 90 10.41 -5.88 11.33
N LEU A 91 10.78 -5.06 10.35
CA LEU A 91 10.63 -3.62 10.26
C LEU A 91 9.29 -3.33 9.57
N MET A 92 8.84 -4.23 8.68
CA MET A 92 7.47 -4.24 8.13
C MET A 92 6.49 -5.10 8.95
N HIS A 93 7.02 -6.01 9.81
CA HIS A 93 6.23 -6.94 10.64
C HIS A 93 6.49 -6.79 12.14
N GLN A 94 7.14 -5.70 12.58
CA GLN A 94 6.92 -5.28 13.95
C GLN A 94 5.46 -4.81 13.98
N PRO A 95 4.53 -5.49 14.69
CA PRO A 95 3.30 -4.82 15.05
C PRO A 95 3.75 -3.54 15.75
N HIS A 96 3.51 -2.38 15.16
CA HIS A 96 3.95 -1.11 15.73
C HIS A 96 3.40 -1.04 17.15
N THR A 97 4.26 -1.25 18.13
CA THR A 97 3.89 -1.32 19.55
C THR A 97 3.54 0.04 20.12
N GLN A 98 3.56 1.11 19.30
CA GLN A 98 3.12 2.44 19.70
C GLN A 98 1.70 2.45 20.27
N SER A 99 0.81 1.57 19.80
CA SER A 99 -0.52 1.39 20.39
C SER A 99 -0.65 0.13 21.27
N ARG A 100 0.10 -0.96 20.99
CA ARG A 100 0.08 -2.16 21.85
C ARG A 100 0.64 -1.91 23.27
N GLY A 101 1.55 -0.95 23.46
CA GLY A 101 2.07 -0.59 24.79
C GLY A 101 1.10 0.24 25.63
N VAL A 102 0.28 1.08 24.99
CA VAL A 102 -0.77 1.89 25.67
C VAL A 102 -2.04 1.06 25.88
N VAL A 103 -2.29 0.06 25.02
CA VAL A 103 -3.50 -0.79 25.02
C VAL A 103 -3.22 -2.24 25.45
N GLY A 104 -2.01 -2.58 25.93
CA GLY A 104 -1.66 -3.96 26.28
C GLY A 104 -1.62 -4.26 27.77
N GLY A 105 -1.19 -3.29 28.60
CA GLY A 105 -0.88 -3.56 30.02
C GLY A 105 -2.09 -3.73 30.95
N ALA A 106 -3.26 -3.18 30.58
CA ALA A 106 -4.44 -3.12 31.45
C ALA A 106 -5.63 -3.97 30.98
N TRP A 107 -5.52 -4.66 29.85
CA TRP A 107 -6.68 -5.14 29.08
C TRP A 107 -7.07 -6.60 29.32
N GLN A 108 -6.43 -7.26 30.30
CA GLN A 108 -6.54 -8.72 30.44
C GLN A 108 -7.54 -9.20 31.50
N ARG A 109 -8.52 -8.38 31.91
CA ARG A 109 -9.64 -8.84 32.71
C ARG A 109 -10.83 -7.89 32.58
N VAL A 110 -11.60 -8.03 31.52
CA VAL A 110 -12.92 -7.39 31.45
C VAL A 110 -13.99 -8.46 31.34
N ARG A 111 -14.93 -8.40 32.28
CA ARG A 111 -16.15 -9.18 32.31
C ARG A 111 -17.03 -8.84 31.10
N SER A 112 -17.58 -9.87 30.50
CA SER A 112 -18.31 -9.96 29.24
C SER A 112 -19.73 -9.38 29.25
N HIS A 113 -20.02 -8.30 29.99
CA HIS A 113 -21.40 -7.82 30.15
C HIS A 113 -21.66 -6.32 29.89
N GLU A 114 -20.66 -5.55 29.47
CA GLU A 114 -20.82 -4.12 29.14
C GLU A 114 -20.32 -3.87 27.73
N ALA A 115 -21.26 -3.74 26.79
CA ALA A 115 -20.95 -3.62 25.38
C ALA A 115 -21.38 -2.25 24.86
N ALA A 116 -20.40 -1.43 24.47
CA ALA A 116 -20.65 -0.24 23.68
C ALA A 116 -21.15 -0.65 22.29
N ASN A 117 -22.16 0.05 21.78
CA ASN A 117 -22.70 -0.17 20.45
C ASN A 117 -21.86 0.55 19.40
N VAL A 118 -21.44 -0.16 18.36
CA VAL A 118 -20.66 0.40 17.26
C VAL A 118 -21.45 0.28 15.96
N LEU A 119 -21.57 1.40 15.25
CA LEU A 119 -22.09 1.47 13.90
C LEU A 119 -20.94 1.72 12.92
N ILE A 120 -20.86 0.89 11.90
CA ILE A 120 -20.06 1.14 10.70
C ILE A 120 -21.06 1.40 9.57
N ALA A 121 -21.16 2.65 9.12
CA ALA A 121 -22.05 3.06 8.04
C ALA A 121 -21.23 3.56 6.85
N TYR A 122 -21.44 2.99 5.67
CA TYR A 122 -20.58 3.27 4.53
C TYR A 122 -21.32 3.26 3.19
N SER A 123 -20.81 3.99 2.21
CA SER A 123 -21.31 3.92 0.82
C SER A 123 -21.10 2.53 0.21
N ASP A 124 -21.91 2.15 -0.77
CA ASP A 124 -21.76 0.90 -1.51
C ASP A 124 -20.57 0.93 -2.47
N GLY A 125 -20.01 -0.25 -2.78
CA GLY A 125 -18.89 -0.40 -3.73
C GLY A 125 -17.95 -1.54 -3.34
N PRO A 126 -17.28 -2.21 -4.31
CA PRO A 126 -16.54 -3.44 -4.05
C PRO A 126 -15.35 -3.23 -3.10
N HIS A 127 -14.51 -2.23 -3.38
CA HIS A 127 -13.37 -1.90 -2.51
C HIS A 127 -13.82 -1.39 -1.15
N LEU A 128 -14.70 -0.38 -1.11
CA LEU A 128 -15.11 0.23 0.15
C LEU A 128 -15.82 -0.78 1.07
N SER A 129 -16.56 -1.75 0.52
CA SER A 129 -17.12 -2.87 1.29
C SER A 129 -16.05 -3.76 1.92
N LYS A 130 -14.97 -4.08 1.19
CA LYS A 130 -13.84 -4.84 1.74
C LYS A 130 -13.08 -4.05 2.81
N LEU A 131 -12.96 -2.73 2.65
CA LEU A 131 -12.35 -1.86 3.67
C LEU A 131 -13.23 -1.78 4.92
N ALA A 132 -14.55 -1.64 4.75
CA ALA A 132 -15.52 -1.65 5.83
C ALA A 132 -15.51 -2.98 6.60
N ALA A 133 -15.39 -4.11 5.90
CA ALA A 133 -15.21 -5.42 6.52
C ALA A 133 -13.91 -5.50 7.35
N ALA A 134 -12.82 -4.87 6.91
CA ALA A 134 -11.60 -4.79 7.69
C ALA A 134 -11.78 -3.95 8.97
N VAL A 135 -12.51 -2.82 8.89
CA VAL A 135 -12.91 -2.04 10.08
C VAL A 135 -13.79 -2.89 11.02
N GLU A 136 -14.72 -3.66 10.47
CA GLU A 136 -15.60 -4.56 11.22
C GLU A 136 -14.79 -5.61 12.00
N ILE A 137 -13.81 -6.26 11.35
CA ILE A 137 -12.89 -7.20 12.00
C ILE A 137 -12.22 -6.54 13.21
N GLY A 138 -11.69 -5.34 13.03
CA GLY A 138 -11.07 -4.58 14.12
C GLY A 138 -12.02 -4.29 15.28
N ALA A 139 -13.24 -3.84 14.98
CA ALA A 139 -14.24 -3.62 16.02
C ALA A 139 -14.61 -4.92 16.77
N ARG A 140 -14.74 -6.05 16.04
CA ARG A 140 -15.04 -7.37 16.62
C ARG A 140 -13.91 -7.91 17.50
N ASN A 141 -12.65 -7.62 17.18
CA ASN A 141 -11.51 -7.98 18.04
C ASN A 141 -11.66 -7.41 19.47
N VAL A 142 -12.35 -6.28 19.60
CA VAL A 142 -12.59 -5.60 20.88
C VAL A 142 -13.94 -5.97 21.50
N LEU A 143 -15.01 -6.06 20.69
CA LEU A 143 -16.38 -6.31 21.15
C LEU A 143 -16.70 -7.79 21.39
N GLY A 144 -15.92 -8.70 20.79
CA GLY A 144 -16.21 -10.13 20.74
C GLY A 144 -17.17 -10.53 19.61
N ASN A 145 -16.98 -11.73 19.05
CA ASN A 145 -17.68 -12.19 17.84
C ASN A 145 -19.19 -12.44 18.03
N GLU A 146 -19.62 -12.78 19.24
CA GLU A 146 -21.01 -13.10 19.59
C GLU A 146 -21.87 -11.84 19.88
N SER A 147 -21.26 -10.65 19.89
CA SER A 147 -21.92 -9.44 20.36
C SER A 147 -22.89 -8.85 19.32
N LYS A 148 -24.13 -8.57 19.76
CA LYS A 148 -25.12 -7.79 18.99
C LYS A 148 -24.80 -6.28 18.97
N SER A 149 -23.70 -5.86 19.59
CA SER A 149 -23.29 -4.46 19.71
C SER A 149 -22.50 -3.93 18.51
N LEU A 150 -22.55 -4.60 17.36
CA LEU A 150 -21.95 -4.12 16.12
C LEU A 150 -22.96 -4.18 14.98
N ARG A 151 -23.12 -3.06 14.26
CA ARG A 151 -23.89 -2.99 13.02
C ARG A 151 -22.99 -2.52 11.88
N LEU A 152 -22.91 -3.32 10.83
CA LEU A 152 -22.33 -2.92 9.55
C LEU A 152 -23.49 -2.63 8.58
N ARG A 153 -23.57 -1.41 8.05
CA ARG A 153 -24.68 -0.95 7.20
C ARG A 153 -24.17 -0.20 5.98
N THR A 154 -24.73 -0.52 4.81
CA THR A 154 -24.67 0.39 3.68
C THR A 154 -25.58 1.59 3.94
N LEU A 155 -25.30 2.75 3.32
CA LEU A 155 -26.11 3.96 3.53
C LEU A 155 -27.59 3.79 3.15
N ASP A 156 -27.92 2.90 2.21
CA ASP A 156 -29.33 2.62 1.85
C ASP A 156 -30.10 1.90 2.97
N ASN A 157 -29.39 1.27 3.90
CA ASN A 157 -29.94 0.48 5.01
C ASN A 157 -29.61 1.08 6.38
N ALA A 158 -28.99 2.26 6.42
CA ALA A 158 -28.66 2.98 7.65
C ALA A 158 -29.63 4.15 7.83
N SER A 159 -30.03 4.45 9.06
CA SER A 159 -30.77 5.68 9.33
C SER A 159 -30.31 6.35 10.62
N PHE A 160 -30.48 7.68 10.65
CA PHE A 160 -30.19 8.47 11.84
C PHE A 160 -30.91 7.97 13.11
N PRO A 161 -32.25 7.82 13.14
CA PRO A 161 -32.96 7.46 14.37
C PRO A 161 -32.68 6.03 14.84
N ASN A 162 -32.45 5.07 13.93
CA ASN A 162 -32.35 3.66 14.32
C ASN A 162 -30.90 3.19 14.52
N ASP A 163 -29.95 3.76 13.80
CA ASP A 163 -28.56 3.29 13.82
C ASP A 163 -27.63 4.31 14.48
N VAL A 164 -27.66 5.58 14.07
CA VAL A 164 -26.77 6.61 14.64
C VAL A 164 -27.10 6.89 16.10
N MET A 165 -28.38 7.03 16.43
CA MET A 165 -28.82 7.23 17.82
C MET A 165 -28.56 6.01 18.70
N TRP A 166 -28.65 4.80 18.14
CA TRP A 166 -28.36 3.55 18.85
C TRP A 166 -26.88 3.37 19.22
N ALA A 167 -25.97 3.91 18.41
CA ALA A 167 -24.54 3.65 18.54
C ALA A 167 -23.82 4.57 19.54
N ASP A 168 -22.86 4.03 20.28
CA ASP A 168 -21.90 4.79 21.09
C ASP A 168 -20.67 5.20 20.27
N ALA A 169 -20.36 4.46 19.19
CA ALA A 169 -19.39 4.86 18.17
C ALA A 169 -19.99 4.79 16.77
N VAL A 170 -19.71 5.80 15.95
CA VAL A 170 -20.10 5.87 14.55
C VAL A 170 -18.85 5.98 13.68
N ILE A 171 -18.66 5.01 12.81
CA ILE A 171 -17.54 4.94 11.87
C ILE A 171 -18.10 5.10 10.44
N LEU A 172 -17.77 6.22 9.78
CA LEU A 172 -18.32 6.57 8.47
C LEU A 172 -17.34 6.25 7.34
N GLY A 173 -17.82 5.52 6.31
CA GLY A 173 -17.05 5.13 5.13
C GLY A 173 -17.55 5.75 3.83
N THR A 174 -16.69 6.38 3.02
CA THR A 174 -17.13 6.98 1.75
C THR A 174 -16.07 6.87 0.64
N HIS A 175 -16.50 7.01 -0.62
CA HIS A 175 -15.58 7.20 -1.73
C HIS A 175 -15.07 8.64 -1.79
N VAL A 176 -13.81 8.82 -2.19
CA VAL A 176 -13.29 10.12 -2.59
C VAL A 176 -13.79 10.46 -3.99
N VAL A 177 -14.53 11.56 -4.13
CA VAL A 177 -15.04 12.07 -5.41
C VAL A 177 -14.45 13.45 -5.65
N ASN A 178 -13.47 13.56 -6.54
CA ASN A 178 -12.77 14.83 -6.84
C ASN A 178 -12.29 15.55 -5.56
N ALA A 179 -11.61 14.82 -4.66
CA ALA A 179 -11.19 15.29 -3.34
C ALA A 179 -12.32 15.73 -2.38
N ASN A 180 -13.57 15.36 -2.68
CA ASN A 180 -14.74 15.61 -1.85
C ASN A 180 -15.36 14.30 -1.35
N VAL A 181 -16.21 14.44 -0.33
CA VAL A 181 -17.10 13.39 0.16
C VAL A 181 -18.12 13.04 -0.93
N GLU A 182 -18.36 11.75 -1.14
CA GLU A 182 -19.38 11.29 -2.06
C GLU A 182 -20.78 11.86 -1.72
N PRO A 183 -21.58 12.28 -2.72
CA PRO A 183 -22.92 12.83 -2.49
C PRO A 183 -23.86 11.94 -1.66
N LYS A 184 -23.72 10.62 -1.74
CA LYS A 184 -24.54 9.68 -0.95
C LYS A 184 -24.28 9.83 0.56
N MET A 185 -23.02 9.99 0.94
CA MET A 185 -22.63 10.22 2.33
C MET A 185 -23.04 11.61 2.82
N THR A 186 -22.84 12.66 2.01
CA THR A 186 -23.29 14.00 2.41
C THR A 186 -24.81 14.09 2.57
N LYS A 187 -25.57 13.40 1.70
CA LYS A 187 -27.02 13.25 1.87
C LYS A 187 -27.38 12.57 3.19
N PHE A 188 -26.80 11.40 3.47
CA PHE A 188 -27.05 10.68 4.72
C PHE A 188 -26.77 11.54 5.97
N MET A 189 -25.65 12.29 5.97
CA MET A 189 -25.32 13.18 7.08
C MET A 189 -26.24 14.40 7.18
N SER A 190 -26.77 14.89 6.05
CA SER A 190 -27.71 16.02 6.05
C SER A 190 -29.05 15.70 6.72
N GLU A 191 -29.36 14.41 6.88
CA GLU A 191 -30.58 13.92 7.54
C GLU A 191 -30.43 13.83 9.07
N TRP A 192 -29.22 14.06 9.61
CA TRP A 192 -28.97 13.99 11.05
C TRP A 192 -29.53 15.21 11.76
N SER A 193 -30.27 14.98 12.84
CA SER A 193 -30.86 16.08 13.60
C SER A 193 -29.79 16.82 14.41
N VAL A 194 -29.71 18.13 14.22
CA VAL A 194 -28.85 19.03 15.01
C VAL A 194 -29.39 19.28 16.43
N THR A 195 -30.63 18.90 16.72
CA THR A 195 -31.22 19.06 18.06
C THR A 195 -30.92 17.89 19.00
N GLU A 196 -30.50 16.75 18.46
CA GLU A 196 -30.14 15.58 19.24
C GLU A 196 -28.72 15.71 19.83
N ASP A 197 -28.51 15.11 21.01
CA ASP A 197 -27.20 15.14 21.65
C ASP A 197 -26.33 13.96 21.20
N LEU A 198 -25.39 14.24 20.31
CA LEU A 198 -24.39 13.27 19.85
C LEU A 198 -23.03 13.47 20.54
N SER A 199 -22.92 14.38 21.52
CA SER A 199 -21.62 14.81 22.06
C SER A 199 -20.83 13.73 22.81
N GLN A 200 -21.52 12.69 23.26
CA GLN A 200 -20.91 11.56 23.97
C GLN A 200 -20.50 10.42 23.04
N LYS A 201 -20.76 10.54 21.73
CA LYS A 201 -20.46 9.49 20.75
C LYS A 201 -19.03 9.63 20.22
N VAL A 202 -18.40 8.50 19.96
CA VAL A 202 -17.11 8.43 19.26
C VAL A 202 -17.34 8.52 17.76
N GLY A 203 -16.57 9.36 17.07
CA GLY A 203 -16.62 9.53 15.62
C GLY A 203 -15.32 9.11 14.95
N ALA A 204 -15.40 8.24 13.95
CA ALA A 204 -14.25 7.82 13.14
C ALA A 204 -14.61 7.76 11.66
N VAL A 205 -13.62 7.78 10.77
CA VAL A 205 -13.87 7.81 9.32
C VAL A 205 -12.89 6.93 8.56
N PHE A 206 -13.34 6.41 7.42
CA PHE A 206 -12.49 5.74 6.45
C PHE A 206 -12.90 6.05 5.01
N VAL A 207 -11.96 5.93 4.07
CA VAL A 207 -12.20 6.27 2.66
C VAL A 207 -11.52 5.31 1.69
N THR A 208 -12.03 5.23 0.46
CA THR A 208 -11.27 4.70 -0.68
C THR A 208 -11.04 5.80 -1.71
N SER A 209 -9.85 5.85 -2.30
CA SER A 209 -9.44 6.83 -3.31
C SER A 209 -8.88 6.16 -4.55
N GLY A 210 -8.95 6.86 -5.69
CA GLY A 210 -8.29 6.44 -6.92
C GLY A 210 -6.77 6.47 -6.79
N GLY A 211 -6.18 7.51 -6.19
CA GLY A 211 -4.73 7.66 -6.12
C GLY A 211 -4.19 8.14 -4.77
N ILE A 212 -2.88 7.96 -4.56
CA ILE A 212 -2.12 8.56 -3.46
C ILE A 212 -2.17 10.07 -3.61
N SER A 213 -2.42 10.77 -2.51
CA SER A 213 -2.51 12.24 -2.50
C SER A 213 -3.60 12.79 -3.44
N ALA A 214 -4.63 11.99 -3.76
CA ALA A 214 -5.75 12.37 -4.61
C ALA A 214 -7.01 12.82 -3.82
N GLY A 215 -6.82 13.29 -2.59
CA GLY A 215 -7.89 13.87 -1.76
C GLY A 215 -8.41 12.97 -0.63
N GLU A 216 -7.69 11.90 -0.28
CA GLU A 216 -7.99 11.04 0.86
C GLU A 216 -8.05 11.82 2.18
N GLU A 217 -7.00 12.59 2.48
CA GLU A 217 -6.93 13.36 3.73
C GLU A 217 -7.99 14.45 3.78
N LEU A 218 -8.21 15.16 2.66
CA LEU A 218 -9.20 16.23 2.60
C LEU A 218 -10.62 15.69 2.83
N THR A 219 -10.95 14.54 2.24
CA THR A 219 -12.26 13.89 2.40
C THR A 219 -12.47 13.43 3.84
N MET A 220 -11.46 12.80 4.46
CA MET A 220 -11.54 12.39 5.87
C MET A 220 -11.69 13.59 6.81
N VAL A 221 -10.89 14.65 6.62
CA VAL A 221 -10.98 15.87 7.45
C VAL A 221 -12.35 16.53 7.30
N ASN A 222 -12.94 16.55 6.11
CA ASN A 222 -14.28 17.09 5.88
C ASN A 222 -15.36 16.32 6.68
N LEU A 223 -15.32 14.98 6.65
CA LEU A 223 -16.21 14.16 7.49
C LEU A 223 -15.98 14.43 8.98
N LEU A 224 -14.72 14.46 9.43
CA LEU A 224 -14.39 14.73 10.83
C LEU A 224 -14.88 16.12 11.28
N HIS A 225 -14.78 17.14 10.43
CA HIS A 225 -15.35 18.47 10.69
C HIS A 225 -16.85 18.39 10.93
N SER A 226 -17.55 17.59 10.13
CA SER A 226 -18.99 17.40 10.27
C SER A 226 -19.33 16.69 11.60
N LEU A 227 -18.55 15.69 12.00
CA LEU A 227 -18.71 15.02 13.31
C LEU A 227 -18.43 15.98 14.49
N MET A 228 -17.49 16.92 14.34
CA MET A 228 -17.21 17.94 15.36
C MET A 228 -18.35 18.96 15.52
N ILE A 229 -19.11 19.28 14.46
CA ILE A 229 -20.33 20.10 14.59
C ILE A 229 -21.36 19.42 15.50
N PHE A 230 -21.45 18.09 15.40
CA PHE A 230 -22.26 17.26 16.31
C PHE A 230 -21.62 17.04 17.69
N ARG A 231 -20.50 17.70 17.96
CA ARG A 231 -19.73 17.65 19.22
C ARG A 231 -19.19 16.26 19.58
N MET A 232 -19.08 15.37 18.60
CA MET A 232 -18.57 14.00 18.81
C MET A 232 -17.09 14.01 19.18
N ILE A 233 -16.66 12.98 19.91
CA ILE A 233 -15.25 12.74 20.22
C ILE A 233 -14.62 12.06 19.01
N VAL A 234 -13.86 12.81 18.22
CA VAL A 234 -13.24 12.28 16.99
C VAL A 234 -11.98 11.48 17.26
N VAL A 235 -11.82 10.36 16.55
CA VAL A 235 -10.67 9.46 16.68
C VAL A 235 -10.07 9.14 15.32
N GLY A 236 -8.76 9.36 15.19
CA GLY A 236 -7.97 8.88 14.05
C GLY A 236 -7.66 7.38 14.13
N GLY A 237 -6.89 6.90 13.16
CA GLY A 237 -6.42 5.51 13.14
C GLY A 237 -5.46 5.16 14.28
N GLU A 238 -5.14 3.88 14.38
CA GLU A 238 -4.31 3.30 15.44
C GLU A 238 -2.85 3.77 15.42
N ARG A 239 -2.37 4.20 14.24
CA ARG A 239 -0.98 4.56 13.97
C ARG A 239 -0.92 5.99 13.48
N TRP A 240 0.21 6.67 13.70
CA TRP A 240 0.43 8.03 13.17
C TRP A 240 0.40 8.07 11.63
N THR A 241 0.67 6.95 10.95
CA THR A 241 0.54 6.78 9.50
C THR A 241 -0.90 6.55 9.02
N SER A 242 -1.86 6.62 9.93
CA SER A 242 -3.32 6.54 9.74
C SER A 242 -4.00 7.72 10.45
N ALA A 243 -3.40 8.91 10.37
CA ALA A 243 -3.67 10.02 11.29
C ALA A 243 -5.16 10.43 11.38
N PHE A 244 -5.85 10.58 10.25
CA PHE A 244 -7.24 11.07 10.21
C PHE A 244 -8.29 9.95 10.12
N GLY A 245 -7.87 8.69 10.10
CA GLY A 245 -8.75 7.56 9.82
C GLY A 245 -8.00 6.45 9.09
N ALA A 246 -8.73 5.65 8.33
CA ALA A 246 -8.14 4.66 7.41
C ALA A 246 -8.46 5.03 5.97
N SER A 247 -7.50 4.87 5.06
CA SER A 247 -7.75 5.02 3.63
C SER A 247 -7.22 3.82 2.86
N ALA A 248 -7.78 3.59 1.66
CA ALA A 248 -7.23 2.67 0.68
C ALA A 248 -7.17 3.31 -0.70
N VAL A 249 -6.02 3.22 -1.34
CA VAL A 249 -5.83 3.59 -2.74
C VAL A 249 -6.09 2.37 -3.61
N VAL A 250 -6.89 2.53 -4.66
CA VAL A 250 -7.38 1.38 -5.47
C VAL A 250 -7.36 1.59 -6.98
N GLY A 251 -7.02 2.79 -7.47
CA GLY A 251 -7.06 3.16 -8.90
C GLY A 251 -5.73 3.70 -9.43
N GLU A 252 -4.62 3.34 -8.79
CA GLU A 252 -3.26 3.61 -9.29
C GLU A 252 -2.33 2.44 -8.94
N GLY A 253 -1.23 2.32 -9.68
CA GLY A 253 -0.22 1.30 -9.41
C GLY A 253 0.52 1.54 -8.08
N PRO A 254 0.84 0.48 -7.31
CA PRO A 254 0.62 -0.94 -7.63
C PRO A 254 -0.71 -1.49 -7.09
N PHE A 255 -1.68 -0.64 -6.72
CA PHE A 255 -2.90 -1.06 -6.02
C PHE A 255 -4.08 -1.39 -6.94
N GLU A 256 -4.04 -0.94 -8.19
CA GLU A 256 -4.96 -1.38 -9.24
C GLU A 256 -4.40 -2.60 -10.00
N PRO A 257 -5.20 -3.41 -10.73
CA PRO A 257 -4.68 -4.49 -11.55
C PRO A 257 -3.81 -4.02 -12.71
N ALA A 258 -2.76 -4.77 -13.02
CA ALA A 258 -1.79 -4.46 -14.10
C ALA A 258 -2.42 -4.30 -15.50
N GLY A 259 -3.65 -4.80 -15.72
CA GLY A 259 -4.35 -4.68 -17.01
C GLY A 259 -4.85 -3.27 -17.33
N HIS A 260 -4.83 -2.33 -16.37
CA HIS A 260 -5.27 -0.96 -16.57
C HIS A 260 -4.18 -0.02 -17.11
N SER A 261 -2.91 -0.43 -17.03
CA SER A 261 -1.75 0.32 -17.54
C SER A 261 -0.99 -0.49 -18.59
N SER A 262 -0.48 0.18 -19.63
CA SER A 262 0.36 -0.49 -20.63
C SER A 262 1.67 -0.98 -19.98
N PRO A 263 2.29 -2.09 -20.45
CA PRO A 263 3.53 -2.60 -19.88
C PRO A 263 4.66 -1.57 -19.76
N GLU A 264 4.68 -0.58 -20.65
CA GLU A 264 5.68 0.50 -20.72
C GLU A 264 5.38 1.67 -19.76
N GLN A 265 4.15 1.75 -19.23
CA GLN A 265 3.71 2.80 -18.28
C GLN A 265 3.63 2.31 -16.83
N ARG A 266 4.05 1.07 -16.55
CA ARG A 266 4.04 0.53 -15.19
C ARG A 266 5.22 1.05 -14.39
N ASP A 267 4.93 1.73 -13.28
CA ASP A 267 5.94 2.19 -12.32
C ASP A 267 6.53 1.03 -11.49
N PHE A 268 5.88 -0.15 -11.47
CA PHE A 268 6.26 -1.30 -10.66
C PHE A 268 6.37 -2.60 -11.46
N PRO A 269 7.10 -3.63 -10.97
CA PRO A 269 7.10 -4.97 -11.57
C PRO A 269 5.71 -5.63 -11.55
N PRO A 270 5.37 -6.52 -12.51
CA PRO A 270 4.05 -7.14 -12.62
C PRO A 270 3.58 -7.88 -11.35
N ILE A 271 4.50 -8.43 -10.57
CA ILE A 271 4.22 -9.16 -9.33
C ILE A 271 3.65 -8.26 -8.22
N CYS A 272 3.83 -6.94 -8.32
CA CYS A 272 3.34 -5.98 -7.32
C CYS A 272 1.86 -5.65 -7.48
N TYR A 273 1.27 -5.94 -8.65
CA TYR A 273 -0.12 -5.60 -8.95
C TYR A 273 -1.06 -6.72 -8.49
N PRO A 274 -2.22 -6.40 -7.91
CA PRO A 274 -3.19 -7.40 -7.54
C PRO A 274 -3.76 -8.13 -8.76
N THR A 275 -4.08 -9.42 -8.56
CA THR A 275 -4.80 -10.23 -9.53
C THR A 275 -6.32 -10.08 -9.41
N ASP A 276 -6.83 -9.86 -8.19
CA ASP A 276 -8.24 -9.56 -7.93
C ASP A 276 -8.47 -8.05 -8.08
N ALA A 277 -9.31 -7.68 -9.05
CA ALA A 277 -9.63 -6.30 -9.39
C ALA A 277 -10.29 -5.54 -8.27
N ASP A 278 -11.01 -6.23 -7.38
CA ASP A 278 -11.70 -5.61 -6.27
C ASP A 278 -10.86 -5.65 -4.99
N SER A 279 -9.64 -6.19 -5.02
CA SER A 279 -8.86 -6.39 -3.79
C SER A 279 -8.39 -5.07 -3.18
N ILE A 280 -7.99 -5.14 -1.92
CA ILE A 280 -7.33 -4.05 -1.21
C ILE A 280 -5.99 -4.60 -0.72
N HIS A 281 -4.93 -3.81 -0.89
CA HIS A 281 -3.61 -4.16 -0.40
C HIS A 281 -3.59 -4.27 1.14
N ASP A 282 -2.87 -5.25 1.69
CA ASP A 282 -2.92 -5.58 3.13
C ASP A 282 -2.50 -4.43 4.03
N MET A 283 -1.58 -3.58 3.58
CA MET A 283 -1.24 -2.33 4.27
C MET A 283 -2.47 -1.46 4.61
N PHE A 284 -3.45 -1.35 3.70
CA PHE A 284 -4.65 -0.57 3.95
C PHE A 284 -5.64 -1.33 4.85
N LYS A 285 -5.73 -2.66 4.69
CA LYS A 285 -6.54 -3.52 5.56
C LYS A 285 -6.09 -3.42 7.02
N ASP A 286 -4.79 -3.48 7.28
CA ASP A 286 -4.23 -3.37 8.63
C ASP A 286 -4.58 -2.05 9.31
N LYS A 287 -4.54 -0.95 8.54
CA LYS A 287 -4.92 0.38 9.02
C LYS A 287 -6.41 0.46 9.36
N ALA A 288 -7.27 -0.17 8.55
CA ALA A 288 -8.71 -0.25 8.78
C ALA A 288 -9.05 -1.11 10.01
N ILE A 289 -8.40 -2.26 10.18
CA ILE A 289 -8.51 -3.09 11.40
C ILE A 289 -8.14 -2.26 12.63
N GLY A 290 -7.00 -1.58 12.61
CA GLY A 290 -6.58 -0.73 13.72
C GLY A 290 -7.56 0.41 14.02
N LEU A 291 -8.17 1.03 12.99
CA LEU A 291 -9.22 2.03 13.18
C LEU A 291 -10.42 1.45 13.94
N GLY A 292 -10.90 0.28 13.53
CA GLY A 292 -12.02 -0.42 14.19
C GLY A 292 -11.72 -0.76 15.64
N GLU A 293 -10.53 -1.30 15.92
CA GLU A 293 -10.08 -1.61 17.29
C GLU A 293 -10.06 -0.36 18.17
N ARG A 294 -9.48 0.73 17.65
CA ARG A 294 -9.32 1.97 18.41
C ARG A 294 -10.66 2.63 18.70
N ALA A 295 -11.55 2.73 17.71
CA ALA A 295 -12.88 3.33 17.90
C ALA A 295 -13.72 2.53 18.91
N ALA A 296 -13.75 1.20 18.78
CA ALA A 296 -14.48 0.34 19.72
C ALA A 296 -13.91 0.41 21.14
N SER A 297 -12.58 0.41 21.29
CA SER A 297 -11.92 0.48 22.60
C SER A 297 -12.24 1.79 23.34
N ILE A 298 -12.19 2.93 22.63
CA ILE A 298 -12.51 4.24 23.23
C ILE A 298 -13.99 4.30 23.62
N ALA A 299 -14.89 3.80 22.77
CA ALA A 299 -16.32 3.79 23.06
C ALA A 299 -16.65 2.96 24.32
N ILE A 300 -16.02 1.78 24.47
CA ILE A 300 -16.15 0.96 25.67
C ILE A 300 -15.66 1.72 26.91
N GLN A 301 -14.51 2.40 26.83
CA GLN A 301 -13.98 3.15 27.98
C GLN A 301 -14.90 4.29 28.40
N LEU A 302 -15.42 5.05 27.42
CA LEU A 302 -16.36 6.14 27.68
C LEU A 302 -17.67 5.62 28.28
N GLN A 303 -18.19 4.51 27.75
CA GLN A 303 -19.41 3.90 28.28
C GLN A 303 -19.23 3.45 29.72
N ARG A 304 -18.09 2.82 30.06
CA ARG A 304 -17.78 2.44 31.45
C ARG A 304 -17.70 3.65 32.37
N ALA A 305 -16.93 4.67 31.98
CA ALA A 305 -16.79 5.88 32.78
C ALA A 305 -18.14 6.55 33.05
N ARG A 306 -19.06 6.52 32.07
CA ARG A 306 -20.42 7.03 32.22
C ARG A 306 -21.23 6.22 33.24
N MET A 307 -21.18 4.89 33.15
CA MET A 307 -21.89 4.00 34.09
C MET A 307 -21.37 4.20 35.52
N ASP A 308 -20.05 4.27 35.70
CA ASP A 308 -19.42 4.50 37.00
C ASP A 308 -19.82 5.84 37.64
N LEU A 309 -19.94 6.90 36.83
CA LEU A 309 -20.42 8.20 37.29
C LEU A 309 -21.91 8.16 37.68
N SER A 310 -22.74 7.45 36.90
CA SER A 310 -24.19 7.36 37.19
C SER A 310 -24.53 6.52 38.43
N MET A 311 -23.60 5.70 38.92
CA MET A 311 -23.78 4.90 40.14
C MET A 311 -23.33 5.64 41.41
N GLN A 312 -22.74 6.83 41.28
CA GLN A 312 -22.30 7.67 42.42
C GLN A 312 -23.35 8.71 42.84
N ASP A 313 -24.38 8.92 42.02
CA ASP A 313 -25.54 9.79 42.27
C ASP A 313 -26.74 8.99 42.83
#